data_AF-A0A359IHS7-F1
#
_entry.id   AF-A0A359IHS7-F1
#
_cell.length_a   1.000
_cell.length_b   1.000
_cell.length_c   1.000
_cell.angle_alpha   90.00
_cell.angle_beta   90.00
_cell.angle_gamma   90.00
#
_symmetry.space_group_name_H-M   'P 1'
#
loop_
_entity.id
_entity.type
_entity.pdbx_description
1 polymer ?
#
loop_
_entity_poly.entity_id
_entity_poly.type
_entity_poly.pdbx_seq_one_letter_code
_entity_poly.pdbx_strand_id
1 'polypeptide(L)'
;ASEKGIIESRVSSNVLEIRARDGQEFDKGDTLFILDAETFRNEWAMIQSKFVKAVSDLILELESENQTETAAVWNSYLKTIDR
;
A
#
# COMPACT_ATOMS: atom_id res chain seq x y z
N ALA A 1 -21.06 26.43 14.20
CA ALA A 1 -21.04 26.07 12.77
C ALA A 1 -20.35 24.72 12.68
N SER A 2 -20.99 23.70 12.09
CA SER A 2 -20.34 22.39 11.88
C SER A 2 -19.25 22.56 10.83
N GLU A 3 -17.99 22.28 11.18
CA GLU A 3 -16.91 22.21 10.19
C GLU A 3 -17.26 21.14 9.16
N LYS A 4 -17.33 21.54 7.89
CA LYS A 4 -17.40 20.58 6.79
C LYS A 4 -16.01 19.99 6.63
N GLY A 5 -15.80 18.78 7.12
CA GLY A 5 -14.59 17.99 6.91
C GLY A 5 -14.75 17.01 5.76
N ILE A 6 -13.65 16.69 5.08
CA ILE A 6 -13.59 15.54 4.17
C ILE A 6 -13.08 14.35 4.98
N ILE A 7 -13.73 13.19 4.83
CA ILE A 7 -13.29 11.94 5.44
C ILE A 7 -12.73 11.07 4.32
N GLU A 8 -11.47 10.67 4.47
CA GLU A 8 -10.74 9.91 3.46
C GLU A 8 -10.22 8.59 4.04
N SER A 9 -10.14 7.58 3.19
CA SER A 9 -9.44 6.33 3.52
C SER A 9 -7.93 6.54 3.48
N ARG A 10 -7.21 5.82 4.34
CA ARG A 10 -5.74 5.74 4.29
C ARG A 10 -5.22 4.78 3.22
N VAL A 11 -6.10 3.98 2.62
CA VAL A 11 -5.77 2.96 1.63
C VAL A 11 -6.70 3.06 0.43
N SER A 12 -6.16 2.76 -0.75
CA SER A 12 -6.95 2.56 -1.96
C SER A 12 -7.63 1.20 -1.90
N SER A 13 -8.95 1.18 -2.07
CA SER A 13 -9.74 -0.04 -2.26
C SER A 13 -11.18 0.32 -2.69
N ASN A 14 -11.94 -0.67 -3.14
CA ASN A 14 -13.36 -0.54 -3.39
C ASN A 14 -14.16 -0.39 -2.08
N VAL A 15 -15.20 0.43 -2.10
CA VAL A 15 -16.15 0.53 -0.98
C VAL A 15 -17.11 -0.67 -1.03
N LEU A 16 -17.12 -1.45 0.04
CA LEU A 16 -18.05 -2.58 0.20
C LEU A 16 -19.39 -2.11 0.82
N GLU A 17 -19.32 -1.23 1.81
CA GLU A 17 -20.49 -0.75 2.56
C GLU A 17 -20.29 0.69 3.03
N ILE A 18 -21.31 1.54 2.89
CA ILE A 18 -21.37 2.87 3.52
C ILE A 18 -22.35 2.80 4.69
N ARG A 19 -21.88 3.16 5.88
CA ARG A 19 -22.67 3.14 7.13
C ARG A 19 -23.12 4.52 7.57
N ALA A 20 -22.42 5.56 7.12
CA ALA A 20 -22.79 6.93 7.41
C ALA A 20 -24.09 7.33 6.66
N ARG A 21 -24.93 8.12 7.33
CA ARG A 21 -26.13 8.73 6.75
C ARG A 21 -26.10 10.24 6.91
N ASP A 22 -26.78 10.93 6.01
CA ASP A 22 -26.89 12.38 6.06
C ASP A 22 -27.58 12.84 7.36
N GLY A 23 -26.93 13.81 8.03
CA GLY A 23 -27.42 14.38 9.29
C GLY A 23 -27.23 13.49 10.53
N GLN A 24 -26.55 12.35 10.40
CA GLN A 24 -26.19 11.51 11.55
C GLN A 24 -25.04 12.15 12.35
N GLU A 25 -25.17 12.15 13.67
CA GLU A 25 -24.06 12.46 14.59
C GLU A 25 -23.17 11.22 14.76
N PHE A 26 -21.86 11.42 14.80
CA PHE A 26 -20.86 10.36 14.93
C PHE A 26 -19.91 10.65 16.09
N ASP A 27 -19.47 9.59 16.73
CA ASP A 27 -18.43 9.63 17.75
C ASP A 27 -17.06 9.24 17.17
N LYS A 28 -16.01 9.67 17.87
CA LYS A 28 -14.64 9.30 17.50
C LYS A 28 -14.47 7.78 17.62
N GLY A 29 -14.12 7.15 16.50
CA GLY A 29 -13.92 5.70 16.40
C GLY A 29 -15.04 4.98 15.68
N ASP A 30 -16.14 5.68 15.33
CA ASP A 30 -17.22 5.10 14.55
C ASP A 30 -16.73 4.66 13.16
N THR A 31 -17.23 3.50 12.74
CA THR A 31 -16.97 2.98 11.39
C THR A 31 -17.96 3.59 10.41
N LEU A 32 -17.47 4.45 9.50
CA LEU A 32 -18.30 5.18 8.55
C LEU A 32 -18.48 4.45 7.22
N PHE A 33 -17.47 3.68 6.81
CA PHE A 33 -17.50 2.85 5.60
C PHE A 33 -16.58 1.62 5.79
N ILE A 34 -16.90 0.55 5.08
CA ILE A 34 -16.09 -0.66 4.99
C ILE A 34 -15.54 -0.76 3.58
N LEU A 35 -14.25 -1.07 3.49
CA LEU A 35 -13.56 -1.32 2.24
C LEU A 35 -13.45 -2.82 1.99
N ASP A 36 -13.47 -3.20 0.73
CA ASP A 36 -13.20 -4.57 0.33
C ASP A 36 -11.73 -4.92 0.63
N ALA A 37 -11.53 -5.92 1.46
CA ALA A 37 -10.20 -6.39 1.82
C ALA A 37 -9.52 -7.16 0.68
N GLU A 38 -10.29 -7.78 -0.23
CA GLU A 38 -9.73 -8.52 -1.37
C GLU A 38 -9.14 -7.57 -2.40
N THR A 39 -9.87 -6.53 -2.80
CA THR A 39 -9.35 -5.46 -3.66
C THR A 39 -8.07 -4.86 -3.09
N PHE A 40 -8.04 -4.51 -1.79
CA PHE A 40 -6.83 -3.99 -1.15
C PHE A 40 -5.66 -4.98 -1.22
N ARG A 41 -5.88 -6.26 -0.89
CA ARG A 41 -4.82 -7.28 -0.95
C ARG A 41 -4.28 -7.47 -2.37
N ASN A 42 -5.15 -7.45 -3.37
CA ASN A 42 -4.76 -7.59 -4.77
C ASN A 42 -3.95 -6.38 -5.25
N GLU A 43 -4.39 -5.16 -4.93
CA GLU A 43 -3.62 -3.94 -5.22
C GLU A 43 -2.27 -3.93 -4.51
N TRP A 44 -2.26 -4.31 -3.23
CA TRP A 44 -1.04 -4.39 -2.44
C TRP A 44 -0.06 -5.43 -2.99
N ALA A 45 -0.54 -6.63 -3.35
CA ALA A 45 0.28 -7.67 -3.96
C ALA A 45 0.86 -7.22 -5.31
N MET A 46 0.10 -6.50 -6.13
CA MET A 46 0.62 -5.91 -7.38
C MET A 46 1.71 -4.88 -7.13
N ILE A 47 1.54 -4.00 -6.13
CA ILE A 47 2.57 -3.01 -5.76
C ILE A 47 3.84 -3.70 -5.29
N GLN A 48 3.71 -4.69 -4.40
CA GLN A 48 4.84 -5.50 -3.93
C GLN A 48 5.56 -6.20 -5.09
N SER A 49 4.81 -6.84 -6.00
CA SER A 49 5.36 -7.51 -7.17
C SER A 49 6.13 -6.56 -8.09
N LYS A 50 5.57 -5.37 -8.37
CA LYS A 50 6.24 -4.34 -9.19
C LYS A 50 7.51 -3.83 -8.52
N PHE A 51 7.48 -3.61 -7.21
CA PHE A 51 8.64 -3.19 -6.43
C PHE A 51 9.75 -4.24 -6.45
N VAL A 52 9.42 -5.51 -6.17
CA VAL A 52 10.37 -6.64 -6.22
C VAL A 52 11.02 -6.76 -7.59
N LYS A 53 10.23 -6.63 -8.66
CA LYS A 53 10.75 -6.63 -10.03
C LYS A 53 11.71 -5.47 -10.26
N ALA A 54 11.34 -4.25 -9.90
CA ALA A 54 12.19 -3.07 -10.12
C ALA A 54 13.53 -3.17 -9.36
N VAL A 55 13.51 -3.67 -8.13
CA VAL A 55 14.75 -3.88 -7.35
C VAL A 55 15.58 -5.04 -7.94
N SER A 56 14.95 -6.11 -8.40
CA SER A 56 15.65 -7.20 -9.09
C SER A 56 16.33 -6.72 -10.37
N ASP A 57 15.64 -5.91 -11.17
CA ASP A 57 16.19 -5.32 -12.40
C ASP A 57 17.40 -4.40 -12.07
N LEU A 58 17.30 -3.59 -11.01
CA LEU A 58 18.41 -2.75 -10.51
C LEU A 58 19.63 -3.58 -10.08
N ILE A 59 19.41 -4.69 -9.38
CA ILE A 59 20.51 -5.58 -8.94
C ILE A 59 21.28 -6.11 -10.16
N LEU A 60 20.57 -6.56 -11.20
CA LEU A 60 21.18 -7.06 -12.43
C LEU A 60 21.98 -5.96 -13.16
N GLU A 61 21.46 -4.73 -13.19
CA GLU A 61 22.16 -3.57 -13.76
C GLU A 61 23.45 -3.29 -13.00
N LEU A 62 23.39 -3.20 -11.67
CA LEU A 62 24.56 -2.98 -10.80
C LEU A 62 25.62 -4.08 -10.96
N GLU A 63 25.21 -5.35 -11.06
CA GLU A 63 26.12 -6.47 -11.32
C GLU A 63 26.80 -6.34 -12.70
N SER A 64 26.07 -5.90 -13.73
CA SER A 64 26.62 -5.67 -15.07
C SER A 64 27.63 -4.52 -15.11
N GLU A 65 27.49 -3.54 -14.22
CA GLU A 65 28.41 -2.42 -14.03
C GLU A 65 29.55 -2.71 -13.05
N ASN A 66 29.68 -3.95 -12.59
CA ASN A 66 30.70 -4.38 -11.63
C ASN A 66 30.57 -3.70 -10.23
N GLN A 67 29.37 -3.21 -9.88
CA GLN A 67 29.03 -2.61 -8.59
C GLN A 67 28.55 -3.66 -7.56
N THR A 68 29.31 -4.73 -7.38
CA THR A 68 28.88 -5.94 -6.66
C THR A 68 28.53 -5.70 -5.19
N GLU A 69 29.21 -4.76 -4.50
CA GLU A 69 28.89 -4.43 -3.10
C GLU A 69 27.52 -3.77 -2.97
N THR A 70 27.20 -2.82 -3.84
CA THR A 70 25.89 -2.14 -3.88
C THR A 70 24.77 -3.14 -4.23
N ALA A 71 25.01 -4.02 -5.20
CA ALA A 71 24.08 -5.09 -5.56
C ALA A 71 23.79 -6.03 -4.38
N ALA A 72 24.80 -6.40 -3.60
CA ALA A 72 24.65 -7.25 -2.42
C ALA A 72 23.79 -6.60 -1.32
N VAL A 73 23.92 -5.28 -1.11
CA VAL A 73 23.08 -4.51 -0.18
C VAL A 73 21.62 -4.55 -0.60
N TRP A 74 21.30 -4.27 -1.86
CA TRP A 74 19.93 -4.34 -2.38
C TRP A 74 19.33 -5.74 -2.32
N ASN A 75 20.13 -6.78 -2.61
CA ASN A 75 19.70 -8.16 -2.50
C ASN A 75 19.37 -8.56 -1.04
N SER A 76 20.13 -8.03 -0.06
CA SER A 76 19.82 -8.22 1.37
C SER A 76 18.47 -7.59 1.76
N TYR A 77 18.19 -6.37 1.27
CA TYR A 77 16.89 -5.72 1.51
C TYR A 77 15.74 -6.50 0.88
N LEU A 78 15.91 -6.98 -0.35
CA LEU A 78 14.89 -7.78 -1.04
C LEU A 78 14.50 -9.03 -0.24
N LYS A 79 15.49 -9.75 0.30
CA LYS A 79 15.27 -10.95 1.14
C LYS A 79 14.56 -10.67 2.47
N THR A 80 14.53 -9.41 2.91
CA THR A 80 13.81 -9.01 4.11
C THR A 80 12.31 -8.80 3.84
N ILE A 81 11.94 -8.54 2.58
CA ILE A 81 10.57 -8.27 2.13
C ILE A 81 9.83 -9.58 1.78
N ASP A 82 10.55 -10.60 1.33
CA ASP A 82 10.02 -11.92 0.93
C ASP A 82 9.80 -12.89 2.12
N ARG A 83 9.78 -12.37 3.36
CA ARG A 83 9.62 -13.13 4.61
C ARG A 83 8.32 -12.77 5.32
#